data_AF-A0A2G6DCA4-F1
#
_entry.id   AF-A0A2G6DCA4-F1
#
_cell.length_a   1.000
_cell.length_b   1.000
_cell.length_c   1.000
_cell.angle_alpha   90.00
_cell.angle_beta   90.00
_cell.angle_gamma   90.00
#
_symmetry.space_group_name_H-M   'P 1'
#
loop_
_entity.id
_entity.type
_entity.pdbx_description
1 polymer ?
#
loop_
_entity_poly.entity_id
_entity_poly.type
_entity_poly.pdbx_seq_one_letter_code
_entity_poly.pdbx_strand_id
1 'polypeptide(L)' 'MNVSINLTNVDDIFLKALKSFFKVRPDIGVKIKKEKMSDFEADILRELKETKEAYKRGEIKGYTSAKEMMDDLRYELQDS' A
#
# COMPACT_ATOMS: atom_id res chain seq x y z
N MET A 1 29.68 1.32 15.46
CA MET A 1 29.25 2.02 14.22
C MET A 1 27.84 2.53 14.44
N ASN A 2 27.51 3.77 14.07
CA ASN A 2 26.17 4.33 14.27
C ASN A 2 25.48 4.51 12.92
N VAL A 3 24.29 3.94 12.78
CA VAL A 3 23.51 3.95 11.53
C VAL A 3 22.13 4.55 11.80
N SER A 4 21.73 5.53 11.01
CA SER A 4 20.37 6.08 11.04
C SER A 4 19.59 5.56 9.84
N ILE A 5 18.42 4.99 10.08
CA ILE A 5 17.53 4.48 9.02
C ILE A 5 16.24 5.28 9.06
N ASN A 6 15.96 5.98 7.96
CA ASN A 6 14.68 6.66 7.75
C ASN A 6 13.78 5.72 6.95
N LEU A 7 12.59 5.49 7.47
CA LEU A 7 11.62 4.54 6.92
C LEU A 7 10.33 5.30 6.60
N THR A 8 9.90 5.20 5.34
CA THR A 8 8.67 5.84 4.83
C THR A 8 7.73 4.75 4.35
N ASN A 9 6.44 4.86 4.72
CA ASN A 9 5.39 3.92 4.32
C ASN A 9 5.68 2.43 4.63
N VAL A 10 6.14 2.13 5.84
CA VAL A 10 6.53 0.77 6.23
C VAL A 10 5.59 0.19 7.28
N ASP A 11 5.25 -1.09 7.09
CA ASP A 11 4.39 -1.86 7.98
C ASP A 11 5.02 -1.98 9.38
N ASP A 12 4.18 -1.94 10.41
CA ASP A 12 4.59 -2.10 11.80
C ASP A 12 5.21 -3.47 12.07
N ILE A 13 4.81 -4.52 11.32
CA ILE A 13 5.42 -5.85 11.41
C ILE A 13 6.89 -5.79 10.97
N PHE A 14 7.16 -5.15 9.83
CA PHE A 14 8.52 -4.97 9.34
C PHE A 14 9.36 -4.14 10.31
N LEU A 15 8.79 -3.07 10.85
CA LEU A 15 9.43 -2.21 11.84
C LEU A 15 9.81 -2.98 13.13
N LYS A 16 8.95 -3.89 13.59
CA LYS A 16 9.23 -4.78 14.72
C LYS A 16 10.33 -5.79 14.40
N ALA A 17 10.30 -6.40 13.23
CA ALA A 17 11.32 -7.34 12.77
C ALA A 17 12.70 -6.64 12.71
N LEU A 18 12.75 -5.45 12.11
CA LEU A 18 13.97 -4.66 11.97
C LEU A 18 14.54 -4.25 13.34
N LYS A 19 13.69 -3.79 14.27
CA LYS A 19 14.11 -3.50 15.65
C LYS A 19 14.65 -4.74 16.36
N SER A 20 14.05 -5.90 16.15
CA SER A 20 14.48 -7.16 16.77
C SER A 20 15.82 -7.64 16.22
N PHE A 21 16.05 -7.48 14.91
CA PHE A 21 17.33 -7.77 14.27
C PHE A 21 18.47 -6.91 14.83
N PHE A 22 18.25 -5.62 15.06
CA PHE A 22 19.29 -4.77 15.65
C PHE A 22 19.48 -4.97 17.16
N LYS A 23 18.46 -5.46 17.88
CA LYS A 23 18.61 -5.84 19.30
C LYS A 23 19.62 -6.98 19.51
N VAL A 24 19.75 -7.91 18.56
CA VAL A 24 20.73 -9.00 18.66
C VAL A 24 22.14 -8.59 18.23
N ARG A 25 22.32 -7.36 17.76
CA ARG A 25 23.61 -6.77 17.33
C ARG A 25 23.90 -5.49 18.12
N PRO A 26 24.25 -5.61 19.42
CA PRO A 26 24.43 -4.47 20.32
C PRO A 26 25.63 -3.58 19.95
N ASP A 27 26.52 -4.07 19.08
CA ASP A 27 27.67 -3.37 18.52
C ASP A 27 27.29 -2.24 17.52
N ILE A 28 26.04 -2.22 17.06
CA ILE A 28 25.53 -1.25 16.10
C ILE A 28 24.43 -0.39 16.76
N GLY A 29 24.73 0.87 17.03
CA GLY A 29 23.74 1.84 17.47
C GLY A 29 22.83 2.24 16.31
N VAL A 30 21.59 1.76 16.29
CA VAL A 30 20.62 2.08 15.24
C VAL A 30 19.50 2.99 15.73
N LYS A 31 19.32 4.12 15.04
CA LYS A 31 18.19 5.04 15.24
C LYS A 31 17.22 4.87 14.09
N ILE A 32 16.03 4.34 14.36
CA ILE A 32 14.97 4.15 13.37
C ILE A 32 13.97 5.29 13.53
N LYS A 33 13.78 6.09 12.48
CA LYS A 33 12.74 7.11 12.41
C LYS A 33 11.68 6.66 11.40
N LYS A 34 10.42 6.58 11.86
CA LYS A 34 9.27 6.42 10.98
C LYS A 34 8.83 7.82 10.58
N GLU A 35 8.89 8.12 9.29
CA GLU A 35 8.30 9.35 8.79
C GLU A 35 6.77 9.22 8.80
N LYS A 36 6.09 10.31 9.14
CA LYS A 36 4.64 10.37 8.96
C LYS A 36 4.36 10.32 7.47
N MET A 37 3.39 9.48 7.11
CA MET A 37 2.83 9.47 5.77
C MET A 37 2.30 10.87 5.44
N SER A 38 2.52 11.32 4.22
CA SER A 38 1.96 12.60 3.75
C SER A 38 0.44 12.51 3.67
N ASP A 39 -0.24 13.65 3.79
CA ASP A 39 -1.71 13.71 3.67
C ASP A 39 -2.17 13.17 2.30
N PHE A 40 -1.40 13.45 1.25
CA PHE A 40 -1.65 12.91 -0.10
C PHE A 40 -1.58 11.37 -0.15
N GLU A 41 -0.55 10.76 0.44
CA GLU A 41 -0.44 9.29 0.49
C GLU A 41 -1.55 8.67 1.34
N ALA A 42 -1.96 9.36 2.42
CA ALA A 42 -3.06 8.90 3.28
C ALA A 42 -4.40 8.92 2.54
N ASP A 43 -4.66 9.96 1.75
CA ASP A 43 -5.85 10.07 0.91
C ASP A 43 -5.89 8.98 -0.17
N ILE A 44 -4.78 8.76 -0.90
CA ILE A 44 -4.69 7.66 -1.87
C ILE A 44 -4.96 6.30 -1.21
N LEU A 45 -4.38 6.05 -0.04
CA LEU A 45 -4.60 4.79 0.66
C LEU A 45 -6.04 4.61 1.14
N ARG A 46 -6.74 5.70 1.48
CA ARG A 46 -8.17 5.67 1.80
C ARG A 46 -8.97 5.29 0.56
N GLU A 47 -8.75 5.97 -0.57
CA GLU A 47 -9.46 5.70 -1.83
C GLU A 47 -9.24 4.26 -2.31
N LEU A 48 -8.00 3.76 -2.23
CA LEU A 48 -7.67 2.38 -2.59
C LEU A 48 -8.41 1.36 -1.69
N LYS A 49 -8.53 1.65 -0.39
CA LYS A 49 -9.28 0.79 0.53
C LYS A 49 -10.76 0.79 0.20
N GLU A 50 -11.35 1.97 0.02
CA GLU A 50 -12.77 2.12 -0.33
C GLU A 50 -13.10 1.42 -1.64
N THR A 51 -12.26 1.61 -2.67
CA THR A 51 -12.39 0.93 -3.97
C THR A 51 -12.32 -0.58 -3.82
N LYS A 52 -11.38 -1.09 -3.02
CA LYS A 52 -11.23 -2.52 -2.77
C LYS A 52 -12.44 -3.11 -2.04
N GLU A 53 -13.04 -2.37 -1.13
CA GLU A 53 -14.27 -2.79 -0.45
C GLU A 53 -15.48 -2.76 -1.38
N ALA A 54 -15.63 -1.71 -2.18
CA ALA A 54 -16.70 -1.60 -3.18
C ALA A 54 -16.60 -2.73 -4.22
N TYR A 55 -15.39 -3.09 -4.66
CA TYR A 55 -15.13 -4.28 -5.47
C TYR A 55 -15.60 -5.55 -4.79
N LYS A 56 -15.27 -5.75 -3.50
CA LYS A 56 -15.71 -6.93 -2.73
C LYS A 56 -17.23 -6.99 -2.54
N ARG A 57 -17.89 -5.84 -2.44
CA ARG A 57 -19.36 -5.72 -2.35
C ARG A 57 -20.06 -5.89 -3.70
N GLY A 58 -19.31 -5.94 -4.80
CA GLY A 58 -19.87 -6.01 -6.16
C GLY A 58 -20.44 -4.69 -6.67
N GLU A 59 -20.14 -3.58 -6.01
CA GLU A 59 -20.55 -2.23 -6.42
C GLU A 59 -19.73 -1.72 -7.61
N ILE A 60 -18.51 -2.25 -7.78
CA ILE A 60 -17.61 -1.93 -8.89
C ILE A 60 -17.37 -3.21 -9.68
N LYS A 61 -17.61 -3.16 -11.00
CA LYS A 61 -17.26 -4.26 -11.91
C LYS A 61 -15.75 -4.47 -11.88
N GLY A 62 -15.38 -5.73 -11.65
CA GLY A 62 -13.99 -6.15 -11.70
C GLY A 62 -13.65 -6.83 -13.01
N TYR A 63 -12.47 -6.53 -13.54
CA TYR A 63 -11.96 -7.19 -14.74
C TYR A 63 -10.69 -7.95 -14.41
N THR A 64 -10.59 -9.16 -14.95
CA THR A 64 -9.40 -10.01 -14.80
C THR A 64 -8.33 -9.66 -15.83
N SER A 65 -8.70 -8.96 -16.91
CA SER A 65 -7.76 -8.47 -17.93
C SER A 65 -8.21 -7.15 -18.54
N ALA A 66 -7.26 -6.41 -19.11
CA ALA A 66 -7.57 -5.18 -19.86
C ALA A 66 -8.47 -5.46 -21.08
N LYS A 67 -8.35 -6.65 -21.70
CA LYS A 67 -9.19 -7.03 -22.84
C LYS A 67 -10.66 -7.17 -22.43
N GLU A 68 -10.92 -7.87 -21.32
CA GLU A 68 -12.26 -8.04 -20.77
C GLU A 68 -12.93 -6.70 -20.47
N MET A 69 -12.18 -5.76 -19.87
CA MET A 69 -12.64 -4.39 -19.63
C MET A 69 -13.01 -3.66 -20.92
N MET A 70 -12.15 -3.74 -21.94
CA MET A 70 -12.38 -3.06 -23.22
C MET A 70 -13.55 -3.65 -24.00
N ASP A 71 -13.74 -4.96 -23.94
CA ASP A 71 -14.87 -5.63 -24.58
C ASP A 71 -16.19 -5.19 -23.92
N ASP A 72 -16.28 -5.16 -22.59
CA ASP A 72 -17.47 -4.69 -21.86
C ASP A 72 -17.81 -3.22 -22.17
N LEU A 73 -16.81 -2.33 -22.12
CA LEU A 73 -16.99 -0.91 -22.47
C LEU A 73 -17.49 -0.72 -23.91
N ARG A 74 -17.02 -1.55 -24.85
CA ARG A 74 -17.44 -1.50 -26.24
C ARG A 74 -18.90 -1.91 -26.43
N TYR A 75 -19.37 -2.91 -25.68
CA TYR A 75 -20.78 -3.33 -25.70
C TYR A 75 -21.68 -2.24 -25.11
N GLU A 76 -21.32 -1.64 -23.96
CA GLU A 76 -22.12 -0.58 -23.33
C GLU A 76 -22.28 0.67 -24.22
N LEU A 77 -21.26 1.00 -25.01
CA LEU A 77 -21.28 2.11 -25.97
C LEU A 77 -22.10 1.83 -27.25
N GLN A 78 -22.39 0.57 -27.56
CA GLN A 78 -23.22 0.20 -28.72
C GLN A 78 -24.73 0.19 -28.40
N ASP A 79 -25.09 0.01 -27.13
CA ASP A 79 -26.47 0.00 -26.63
C ASP A 79 -26.95 1.37 -26.11
N SER A 80 -26.10 2.42 -26.17
CA SER A 80 -26.42 3.81 -25.82
C SER A 80 -26.61 4.69 -27.07
#